data_AF-A0A8S4R155-F1
#
_entry.id   AF-A0A8S4R155-F1
#
_cell.length_a   1.000
_cell.length_b   1.000
_cell.length_c   1.000
_cell.angle_alpha   90.00
_cell.angle_beta   90.00
_cell.angle_gamma   90.00
#
_symmetry.space_group_name_H-M   'P 1'
#
loop_
_entity.id
_entity.type
_entity.pdbx_description
1 polymer ?
#
loop_
_entity_poly.entity_id
_entity_poly.type
_entity_poly.pdbx_seq_one_letter_code
_entity_poly.pdbx_strand_id
1 'polypeptide(L)'
;MLSARSCIPLRWRTFLSYITKLRFVNDVVIMAETLGDLNAMPNDLSRVYQQVGLRMNMSKTKIMSNAHVALHPVIVGSSALEIADKYTYLGHTIQ
;
A
#
# COMPACT_ATOMS: atom_id res chain seq x y z
N MET A 1 -23.19 4.93 4.02
CA MET A 1 -23.32 4.09 2.81
C MET A 1 -22.85 4.94 1.63
N LEU A 2 -21.54 5.03 1.42
CA LEU A 2 -20.96 5.87 0.36
C LEU A 2 -20.79 5.05 -0.91
N SER A 3 -21.50 5.52 -1.93
CA SER A 3 -21.64 4.95 -3.27
C SER A 3 -20.30 4.85 -3.99
N ALA A 4 -19.97 3.64 -4.43
CA ALA A 4 -18.86 3.33 -5.31
C ALA A 4 -19.16 3.87 -6.72
N ARG A 5 -18.71 5.10 -7.01
CA ARG A 5 -18.61 5.70 -8.35
C ARG A 5 -17.87 7.03 -8.17
N SER A 6 -16.53 7.04 -8.26
CA SER A 6 -15.64 8.20 -8.59
C SER A 6 -14.20 8.06 -8.06
N CYS A 7 -13.59 6.86 -8.00
CA CYS A 7 -12.14 6.76 -7.85
C CYS A 7 -11.53 6.43 -9.21
N ILE A 8 -11.02 7.44 -9.90
CA ILE A 8 -10.21 7.26 -11.11
C ILE A 8 -8.92 6.54 -10.67
N PRO A 9 -8.60 5.34 -11.18
CA PRO A 9 -7.36 4.69 -10.83
C PRO A 9 -6.20 5.52 -11.38
N LEU A 10 -5.42 6.13 -10.49
CA LEU A 10 -4.14 6.72 -10.88
C LEU A 10 -3.27 5.59 -11.40
N ARG A 11 -2.97 5.62 -12.71
CA ARG A 11 -2.04 4.68 -13.35
C ARG A 11 -0.76 4.61 -12.52
N TRP A 12 -0.32 3.40 -12.14
CA TRP A 12 0.78 3.16 -11.19
C TRP A 12 2.03 4.05 -11.41
N ARG A 13 2.42 4.24 -12.67
CA ARG A 13 3.54 5.12 -13.06
C ARG A 13 3.34 6.59 -12.65
N THR A 14 2.10 7.07 -12.75
CA THR A 14 1.72 8.42 -12.32
C THR A 14 1.78 8.52 -10.79
N PHE A 15 1.30 7.50 -10.07
CA PHE A 15 1.35 7.49 -8.59
C PHE A 15 2.78 7.59 -8.05
N LEU A 16 3.74 6.84 -8.60
CA LEU A 16 5.15 6.92 -8.18
C LEU A 16 5.75 8.33 -8.34
N SER A 17 5.29 9.11 -9.33
CA SER A 17 5.73 10.51 -9.47
C SER A 17 5.17 11.42 -8.38
N TYR A 18 3.96 11.15 -7.88
CA TYR A 18 3.33 11.91 -6.80
C TYR A 18 3.96 11.61 -5.43
N ILE A 19 4.43 10.37 -5.21
CA ILE A 19 5.14 9.97 -3.99
C ILE A 19 6.31 10.91 -3.66
N THR A 20 7.09 11.32 -4.66
CA THR A 20 8.24 12.22 -4.46
C THR A 20 7.86 13.58 -3.87
N LYS A 21 6.57 13.94 -3.89
CA LYS A 21 6.01 15.19 -3.37
C LYS A 21 5.34 15.03 -2.00
N LEU A 22 5.24 13.83 -1.43
CA LEU A 22 4.60 13.55 -0.13
C LEU A 22 5.55 13.88 1.05
N ARG A 23 5.87 15.17 1.24
CA ARG A 23 6.78 15.62 2.31
C ARG A 23 6.16 15.65 3.72
N PHE A 24 4.86 15.39 3.86
CA PHE A 24 4.11 15.62 5.10
C PHE A 24 3.22 14.46 5.56
N VAL A 25 3.23 13.33 4.84
CA VAL A 25 2.34 12.21 5.16
C VAL A 25 3.12 11.15 5.95
N ASN A 26 2.60 10.77 7.11
CA ASN A 26 3.18 9.71 7.95
C ASN A 26 2.73 8.31 7.51
N ASP A 27 1.51 8.17 6.98
CA ASP A 27 0.91 6.90 6.58
C ASP A 27 0.31 6.98 5.17
N VAL A 28 0.63 6.02 4.31
CA VAL A 28 0.10 5.93 2.94
C VAL A 28 -0.64 4.61 2.77
N VAL A 29 -1.80 4.66 2.10
CA VAL A 29 -2.57 3.48 1.71
C VAL A 29 -2.53 3.36 0.19
N ILE A 30 -2.19 2.18 -0.31
CA ILE A 30 -2.16 1.86 -1.74
C ILE A 30 -3.13 0.72 -1.98
N MET A 31 -3.93 0.84 -3.03
CA MET A 31 -4.88 -0.19 -3.46
C MET A 31 -4.41 -0.78 -4.79
N ALA A 32 -4.43 -2.10 -4.87
CA ALA A 32 -4.09 -2.87 -6.07
C ALA A 32 -5.33 -3.64 -6.54
N GLU A 33 -5.55 -3.68 -7.86
CA GLU A 33 -6.65 -4.46 -8.45
C GLU A 33 -6.29 -5.93 -8.58
N THR A 34 -4.99 -6.26 -8.66
CA THR A 34 -4.48 -7.62 -8.82
C THR A 34 -3.47 -7.99 -7.74
N LEU A 35 -3.37 -9.29 -7.44
CA LEU A 35 -2.34 -9.81 -6.53
C LEU A 35 -0.91 -9.59 -7.08
N GLY A 36 -0.74 -9.59 -8.40
CA GLY A 36 0.54 -9.29 -9.03
C GLY A 36 0.99 -7.86 -8.73
N ASP A 37 0.07 -6.91 -8.88
CA ASP A 37 0.33 -5.50 -8.52
C ASP A 37 0.57 -5.35 -7.02
N LEU A 38 -0.20 -6.02 -6.17
CA LEU A 38 0.00 -5.99 -4.72
C LEU A 38 1.39 -6.50 -4.29
N ASN A 39 1.97 -7.45 -5.02
CA ASN A 39 3.34 -7.92 -4.78
C ASN A 39 4.41 -6.94 -5.30
N ALA A 40 4.16 -6.30 -6.45
CA ALA A 40 5.11 -5.41 -7.09
C ALA A 40 5.14 -4.00 -6.46
N MET A 41 3.97 -3.47 -6.10
CA MET A 41 3.79 -2.08 -5.66
C MET A 41 4.61 -1.72 -4.40
N PRO A 42 4.64 -2.55 -3.33
CA PRO A 42 5.46 -2.25 -2.14
C PRO A 42 6.96 -2.23 -2.45
N ASN A 43 7.43 -3.10 -3.35
CA ASN A 43 8.84 -3.15 -3.76
C ASN A 43 9.24 -1.89 -4.54
N ASP A 44 8.42 -1.50 -5.51
CA ASP A 44 8.60 -0.28 -6.28
C ASP A 44 8.54 0.98 -5.39
N LEU A 45 7.63 1.02 -4.42
CA LEU A 45 7.54 2.10 -3.43
C LEU A 45 8.83 2.18 -2.59
N SER A 46 9.34 1.03 -2.13
CA SER A 46 10.58 0.94 -1.35
C SER A 46 11.74 1.56 -2.11
N ARG A 47 11.85 1.20 -3.40
CA ARG A 47 12.89 1.71 -4.30
C ARG A 47 12.80 3.22 -4.47
N VAL A 48 11.61 3.78 -4.70
CA VAL A 48 11.42 5.23 -4.87
C VAL A 48 11.67 5.97 -3.56
N TYR A 49 11.22 5.44 -2.41
CA TYR A 49 11.49 6.02 -1.09
C TYR A 49 13.00 6.12 -0.84
N GLN A 50 13.74 5.05 -1.11
CA GLN A 50 15.20 5.03 -0.94
C GLN A 50 15.90 6.08 -1.81
N GLN A 51 15.42 6.31 -3.05
CA GLN A 51 15.98 7.33 -3.95
C GLN A 51 15.86 8.76 -3.41
N VAL A 52 14.86 9.03 -2.57
CA VAL A 52 14.64 10.35 -1.94
C VAL A 52 15.09 10.39 -0.48
N GLY A 53 15.83 9.38 -0.01
CA GLY A 53 16.34 9.29 1.36
C GLY A 53 15.30 8.88 2.41
N LEU A 54 14.13 8.39 2.00
CA LEU A 54 13.09 7.86 2.88
C LEU A 54 13.22 6.33 3.03
N ARG A 55 12.71 5.80 4.15
CA ARG A 55 12.70 4.36 4.43
C ARG A 55 11.31 3.92 4.87
N MET A 56 10.83 2.82 4.29
CA MET A 56 9.62 2.17 4.78
C MET A 56 9.86 1.48 6.12
N ASN A 57 8.92 1.66 7.04
CA ASN A 57 8.92 0.96 8.31
C ASN A 57 8.20 -0.38 8.17
N MET A 58 8.95 -1.44 7.85
CA MET A 58 8.38 -2.76 7.57
C MET A 58 7.53 -3.34 8.70
N SER A 59 7.83 -3.01 9.97
CA SER A 59 7.02 -3.50 11.10
C SER A 59 5.70 -2.77 11.27
N LYS A 60 5.52 -1.61 10.63
CA LYS A 60 4.24 -0.87 10.59
C LYS A 60 3.50 -1.03 9.27
N THR A 61 4.17 -1.45 8.21
CA THR A 61 3.55 -1.70 6.91
C THR A 61 2.83 -3.04 6.91
N LYS A 62 1.55 -3.02 6.56
CA LYS A 62 0.70 -4.22 6.50
C LYS A 62 0.03 -4.33 5.12
N ILE A 63 -0.33 -5.54 4.75
CA ILE A 63 -1.13 -5.83 3.55
C ILE A 63 -2.48 -6.41 3.97
N MET A 64 -3.51 -6.13 3.19
CA MET A 64 -4.85 -6.68 3.38
C MET A 64 -5.51 -6.93 2.02
N SER A 65 -6.42 -7.89 1.96
CA SER A 65 -7.24 -8.19 0.78
C SER A 65 -8.71 -8.12 1.17
N ASN A 66 -9.58 -7.93 0.19
CA ASN A 66 -11.01 -8.18 0.38
C ASN A 66 -11.20 -9.67 0.70
N ALA A 67 -12.11 -9.99 1.63
CA ALA A 67 -12.30 -11.25 2.37
C ALA A 67 -12.40 -12.57 1.55
N HIS A 68 -12.33 -12.50 0.22
CA HIS A 68 -12.45 -13.63 -0.69
C HIS A 68 -11.15 -14.03 -1.39
N VAL A 69 -10.02 -13.39 -1.07
CA VAL A 69 -8.73 -13.68 -1.71
C VAL A 69 -7.67 -14.03 -0.67
N ALA A 70 -7.13 -15.24 -0.75
CA ALA A 70 -6.01 -15.67 0.08
C ALA A 70 -4.77 -14.86 -0.30
N LEU A 71 -4.17 -14.17 0.68
CA LEU A 71 -2.92 -13.46 0.51
C LEU A 71 -1.74 -14.39 0.78
N HIS A 72 -0.72 -14.25 -0.05
CA HIS A 72 0.61 -14.76 0.25
C HIS A 72 1.45 -13.63 0.87
N PRO A 73 2.42 -13.97 1.73
CA PRO A 73 3.33 -12.98 2.29
C PRO A 73 4.05 -12.23 1.17
N VAL A 74 3.88 -10.90 1.12
CA VAL A 74 4.62 -10.04 0.21
C VAL A 74 5.99 -9.77 0.82
N ILE A 75 7.06 -10.06 0.08
CA ILE A 75 8.43 -9.81 0.52
C ILE A 75 8.90 -8.48 -0.07
N VAL A 76 9.38 -7.59 0.80
CA VAL A 76 10.05 -6.35 0.40
C VAL A 76 11.48 -6.36 0.92
N GLY A 77 12.44 -6.42 0.00
CA GLY A 77 13.84 -6.66 0.34
C GLY A 77 14.01 -8.03 0.99
N SER A 78 14.32 -8.06 2.29
CA SER A 78 14.46 -9.28 3.10
C SER A 78 13.35 -9.47 4.14
N SER A 79 12.33 -8.60 4.16
CA SER A 79 11.26 -8.61 5.16
C SER A 79 9.93 -9.02 4.53
N ALA A 80 9.24 -9.98 5.16
CA ALA A 80 7.85 -10.29 4.82
C ALA A 80 6.91 -9.29 5.51
N LEU A 81 5.95 -8.76 4.76
CA LEU A 81 4.93 -7.86 5.30
C LEU A 81 3.86 -8.64 6.05
N GLU A 82 3.38 -8.07 7.16
CA GLU A 82 2.28 -8.64 7.94
C GLU A 82 0.97 -8.58 7.15
N ILE A 83 0.23 -9.70 7.12
CA ILE A 83 -1.14 -9.73 6.61
C ILE A 83 -2.07 -9.35 7.76
N ALA A 84 -2.84 -8.28 7.57
CA ALA A 84 -3.81 -7.80 8.54
C ALA A 84 -5.24 -8.14 8.11
N ASP A 85 -6.02 -8.67 9.04
CA ASP A 85 -7.44 -8.95 8.82
C ASP A 85 -8.32 -7.70 8.94
N LYS A 86 -7.86 -6.69 9.67
CA LYS A 86 -8.60 -5.45 9.94
C LYS A 86 -7.66 -4.26 9.99
N TYR A 87 -8.13 -3.13 9.47
CA TYR A 87 -7.41 -1.85 9.54
C TYR A 87 -8.26 -0.78 10.20
N THR A 88 -7.75 -0.16 11.28
CA THR A 88 -8.44 0.94 11.95
C THR A 88 -7.87 2.27 11.47
N TYR A 89 -8.66 3.03 10.72
CA TYR A 89 -8.34 4.37 10.25
C TYR A 89 -9.20 5.40 10.98
N LEU A 90 -8.57 6.34 11.71
CA LEU A 90 -9.26 7.41 12.43
C LEU A 90 -10.40 6.91 13.36
N GLY A 91 -10.20 5.76 14.00
CA GLY A 91 -11.20 5.15 14.89
C GLY A 91 -12.26 4.29 14.19
N HIS A 92 -12.24 4.19 12.86
CA HIS A 92 -13.11 3.31 12.09
C HIS A 92 -12.36 2.07 11.63
N THR A 93 -12.86 0.89 12.00
CA THR A 93 -12.32 -0.38 11.52
C THR A 93 -12.91 -0.73 10.17
N ILE A 94 -12.04 -0.96 9.19
CA ILE A 94 -12.36 -1.47 7.87
C ILE A 94 -12.00 -2.96 7.86
N GLN A 95 -12.94 -3.77 7.39
CA GLN A 95 -12.87 -5.23 7.25
C GLN A 95 -13.38 -5.60 5.85
#